data_AF-A0A3P5YJ24-F1
#
_entry.id   AF-A0A3P5YJ24-F1
#
_cell.length_a   1.000
_cell.length_b   1.000
_cell.length_c   1.000
_cell.angle_alpha   90.00
_cell.angle_beta   90.00
_cell.angle_gamma   90.00
#
_symmetry.space_group_name_H-M   'P 1'
#
loop_
_entity.id
_entity.type
_entity.pdbx_description
1 polymer ?
#
loop_
_entity_poly.entity_id
_entity_poly.type
_entity_poly.pdbx_seq_one_letter_code
_entity_poly.pdbx_strand_id
1 'polypeptide(L)'
;MLSVIRVHLPSEIPIVGCELTPYVLVRRPDKSAATEDVPESSPLEGYFLRYRWFRVQSDKKVMICSVHPTEQATLQCVFCSKRPALVSKSYHCSPKCFTDAWQHHKTLHERAAAENGNNEEDNNNNNNDLSRANSAASGVLASTLSSLNGPPTPFYPSSIAQKNGGETLVEVGGCKTYTPTADDIGYVLKFECVVAVAESKQSVGHPSTIMTSRVIPAPSPRPRRLIPVNGADVVGGHLDQDGRIQSAGSFTVLSYNILSDTSASSELYSYCPTWALSWPYRRQNLLREIVAYRADVVCLQEVQSDHFHEIFAPELDKHGYQALYKRKTNEVLSGSTSAVDGCATFFRRDRFAHVKKYDVEFNKAAQSLTEAIIPPAQKRSALNRLVKDNIALIVVLEAKFGNHQPTDGKRQLICVANTHVNVQQELKDVKLWQVHTLLKGLEKIAASADIPMLVCGDFNTLPGSAPHSLLVYGKVDPQHPDLLVDPLGILRPQTKLTHQLPLVSAYSSFVRSVMGIGLEQHRRKMDLNTNEPLFTNCTRDFIGTHDYIFYTADTLMVESLLELLDEDGLRKDTALPSPEWSSSHIALLAEFRCMPRTRR
;
A
#
# COMPACT_ATOMS: atom_id res chain seq x y z
N MET A 1 -1.93 -13.18 -43.69
CA MET A 1 -1.67 -14.26 -42.72
C MET A 1 -1.30 -13.65 -41.38
N LEU A 2 -1.83 -14.18 -40.29
CA LEU A 2 -1.47 -13.77 -38.93
C LEU A 2 0.03 -14.03 -38.67
N SER A 3 0.74 -13.05 -38.12
CA SER A 3 2.15 -13.22 -37.73
C SER A 3 2.51 -12.39 -36.51
N VAL A 4 3.38 -12.88 -35.64
CA VAL A 4 3.91 -12.12 -34.50
C VAL A 4 5.00 -11.14 -35.00
N ILE A 5 4.85 -9.86 -34.69
CA ILE A 5 5.81 -8.79 -35.06
C ILE A 5 6.85 -8.62 -33.96
N ARG A 6 6.40 -8.52 -32.71
CA ARG A 6 7.25 -8.24 -31.56
C ARG A 6 6.64 -8.79 -30.28
N VAL A 7 7.49 -9.30 -29.41
CA VAL A 7 7.18 -9.58 -28.01
C VAL A 7 8.11 -8.78 -27.11
N HIS A 8 7.61 -8.27 -25.99
CA HIS A 8 8.46 -7.72 -24.93
C HIS A 8 7.75 -7.81 -23.57
N LEU A 9 8.52 -7.73 -22.49
CA LEU A 9 8.01 -7.68 -21.13
C LEU A 9 8.07 -6.24 -20.60
N PRO A 10 7.10 -5.80 -19.78
CA PRO A 10 7.15 -4.50 -19.10
C PRO A 10 8.28 -4.42 -18.05
N SER A 11 8.59 -5.54 -17.40
CA SER A 11 9.70 -5.71 -16.46
C SER A 11 10.45 -6.98 -16.81
N GLU A 12 11.78 -6.89 -16.86
CA GLU A 12 12.63 -8.06 -17.06
C GLU A 12 12.88 -8.84 -15.77
N ILE A 13 12.56 -8.29 -14.60
CA ILE A 13 12.78 -8.93 -13.29
C ILE A 13 11.46 -9.53 -12.77
N PRO A 14 11.33 -10.87 -12.78
CA PRO A 14 10.13 -11.54 -12.30
C PRO A 14 10.15 -11.71 -10.79
N ILE A 15 9.03 -11.36 -10.15
CA ILE A 15 8.85 -11.47 -8.70
C ILE A 15 7.86 -12.59 -8.40
N VAL A 16 8.15 -13.42 -7.40
CA VAL A 16 7.21 -14.45 -6.94
C VAL A 16 5.87 -13.81 -6.57
N GLY A 17 4.78 -14.37 -7.12
CA GLY A 17 3.41 -13.91 -6.89
C GLY A 17 2.98 -12.71 -7.75
N CYS A 18 3.89 -12.09 -8.51
CA CYS A 18 3.57 -10.97 -9.39
C CYS A 18 3.39 -11.46 -10.84
N GLU A 19 2.19 -11.26 -11.40
CA GLU A 19 1.87 -11.69 -12.76
C GLU A 19 2.74 -10.98 -13.81
N LEU A 20 3.33 -11.77 -14.71
CA LEU A 20 4.02 -11.32 -15.90
C LEU A 20 3.02 -11.25 -17.06
N THR A 21 2.90 -10.08 -17.69
CA THR A 21 2.02 -9.86 -18.84
C THR A 21 2.83 -9.42 -20.05
N PRO A 22 3.21 -10.35 -20.95
CA PRO A 22 3.91 -10.01 -22.18
C PRO A 22 3.06 -9.12 -23.09
N TYR A 23 3.69 -8.07 -23.61
CA TYR A 23 3.16 -7.32 -24.74
C TYR A 23 3.45 -8.09 -26.02
N VAL A 24 2.40 -8.35 -26.81
CA VAL A 24 2.49 -9.10 -28.08
C VAL A 24 1.87 -8.23 -29.16
N LEU A 25 2.67 -7.82 -30.13
CA LEU A 25 2.22 -7.10 -31.32
C LEU A 25 2.11 -8.09 -32.48
N VAL A 26 0.94 -8.18 -33.09
CA VAL A 26 0.69 -9.05 -34.22
C VAL A 26 0.33 -8.27 -35.48
N ARG A 27 0.66 -8.83 -36.64
CA ARG A 27 0.16 -8.40 -37.95
C ARG A 27 -1.02 -9.26 -38.33
N ARG A 28 -2.15 -8.63 -38.58
CA ARG A 28 -3.38 -9.28 -39.04
C ARG A 28 -3.34 -9.55 -40.56
N PRO A 29 -4.23 -10.40 -41.08
CA PRO A 29 -4.31 -10.70 -42.51
C PRO A 29 -4.51 -9.47 -43.41
N ASP A 30 -5.24 -8.46 -42.92
CA ASP A 30 -5.44 -7.15 -43.55
C ASP A 30 -4.20 -6.23 -43.49
N LYS A 31 -3.07 -6.73 -42.99
CA LYS A 31 -1.79 -6.03 -42.77
C LYS A 31 -1.82 -4.98 -41.66
N SER A 32 -2.92 -4.83 -40.91
CA SER A 32 -2.97 -3.98 -39.73
C SER A 32 -2.14 -4.56 -38.58
N ALA A 33 -1.63 -3.70 -37.71
CA ALA A 33 -0.95 -4.10 -36.48
C ALA A 33 -1.90 -3.98 -35.29
N ALA A 34 -1.98 -5.00 -34.44
CA ALA A 34 -2.86 -5.05 -33.29
C ALA A 34 -2.19 -5.71 -32.09
N THR A 35 -2.67 -5.40 -30.89
CA THR A 35 -2.21 -5.98 -29.61
C THR A 35 -3.24 -6.92 -28.99
N GLU A 36 -4.44 -6.96 -29.57
CA GLU A 36 -5.53 -7.85 -29.18
C GLU A 36 -5.09 -9.31 -29.34
N ASP A 37 -5.45 -10.12 -28.36
CA ASP A 37 -5.18 -11.55 -28.37
C ASP A 37 -6.01 -12.25 -29.46
N VAL A 38 -5.51 -13.36 -29.99
CA VAL A 38 -6.22 -14.23 -30.92
C VAL A 38 -6.25 -15.63 -30.30
N PRO A 39 -7.21 -15.91 -29.40
CA PRO A 39 -7.26 -17.16 -28.67
C PRO A 39 -7.72 -18.31 -29.57
N GLU A 40 -7.42 -19.55 -29.15
CA GLU A 40 -7.84 -20.77 -29.86
C GLU A 40 -9.37 -20.87 -29.99
N SER A 41 -10.12 -20.33 -29.03
CA SER A 41 -11.59 -20.30 -29.03
C SER A 41 -12.20 -19.36 -30.08
N SER A 42 -11.41 -18.43 -30.62
CA SER A 42 -11.84 -17.45 -31.62
C SER A 42 -10.71 -17.19 -32.63
N PRO A 43 -10.37 -18.19 -33.47
CA PRO A 43 -9.25 -18.09 -34.40
C PRO A 43 -9.54 -17.09 -35.51
N LEU A 44 -8.53 -16.34 -35.91
CA LEU A 44 -8.59 -15.38 -37.01
C LEU A 44 -8.15 -16.07 -38.31
N GLU A 45 -9.08 -16.25 -39.25
CA GLU A 45 -8.85 -16.97 -40.52
C GLU A 45 -8.25 -18.38 -40.32
N GLY A 46 -8.66 -19.07 -39.26
CA GLY A 46 -8.15 -20.41 -38.92
C GLY A 46 -6.80 -20.42 -38.21
N TYR A 47 -6.27 -19.26 -37.80
CA TYR A 47 -5.02 -19.14 -37.03
C TYR A 47 -5.28 -18.57 -35.63
N PHE A 48 -4.47 -18.99 -34.66
CA PHE A 48 -4.50 -18.47 -33.30
C PHE A 48 -3.10 -18.32 -32.72
N LEU A 49 -2.97 -17.60 -31.61
CA LEU A 49 -1.71 -17.44 -30.88
C LEU A 49 -1.61 -18.51 -29.80
N ARG A 50 -0.49 -19.23 -29.80
CA ARG A 50 -0.13 -20.18 -28.75
C ARG A 50 0.99 -19.62 -27.90
N TYR A 51 0.81 -19.73 -26.60
CA TYR A 51 1.74 -19.25 -25.59
C TYR A 51 2.35 -20.41 -24.81
N ARG A 52 3.62 -20.28 -24.46
CA ARG A 52 4.29 -21.18 -23.52
C ARG A 52 5.27 -20.41 -22.64
N TRP A 53 5.34 -20.84 -21.39
CA TRP A 53 6.31 -20.40 -20.42
C TRP A 53 7.18 -21.58 -20.03
N PHE A 54 8.48 -21.37 -20.01
CA PHE A 54 9.45 -22.38 -19.61
C PHE A 54 10.33 -21.88 -18.48
N ARG A 55 10.61 -22.74 -17.51
CA ARG A 55 11.71 -22.57 -16.57
C ARG A 55 12.98 -23.13 -17.20
N VAL A 56 14.02 -22.30 -17.28
CA VAL A 56 15.32 -22.69 -17.83
C VAL A 56 16.15 -23.31 -16.71
N GLN A 57 16.34 -24.62 -16.75
CA GLN A 57 17.21 -25.34 -15.83
C GLN A 57 18.61 -25.49 -16.45
N SER A 58 19.61 -24.90 -15.81
CA SER A 58 21.01 -25.19 -16.12
C SER A 58 21.51 -26.33 -15.22
N ASP A 59 22.37 -27.21 -15.75
CA ASP A 59 23.00 -28.29 -14.97
C ASP A 59 23.87 -27.77 -13.79
N LYS A 60 24.17 -26.46 -13.77
CA LYS A 60 24.87 -25.77 -12.67
C LYS A 60 23.88 -25.00 -11.81
N LYS A 61 23.82 -25.30 -10.50
CA LYS A 61 23.08 -24.50 -9.51
C LYS A 61 23.77 -23.15 -9.34
N VAL A 62 23.23 -22.10 -9.96
CA VAL A 62 23.78 -20.75 -9.86
C VAL A 62 23.33 -20.13 -8.55
N MET A 63 24.28 -19.86 -7.65
CA MET A 63 24.00 -19.12 -6.41
C MET A 63 23.87 -17.63 -6.74
N ILE A 64 22.93 -16.93 -6.11
CA ILE A 64 22.53 -15.57 -6.49
C ILE A 64 22.89 -14.61 -5.37
N CYS A 65 23.32 -13.41 -5.75
CA CYS A 65 23.63 -12.37 -4.79
C CYS A 65 22.36 -11.93 -4.03
N SER A 66 22.43 -11.91 -2.71
CA SER A 66 21.32 -11.51 -1.84
C SER A 66 21.02 -10.02 -1.88
N VAL A 67 21.96 -9.21 -2.36
CA VAL A 67 21.85 -7.74 -2.49
C VAL A 67 21.44 -7.35 -3.91
N HIS A 68 21.96 -8.09 -4.90
CA HIS A 68 21.68 -7.89 -6.32
C HIS A 68 21.09 -9.19 -6.89
N PRO A 69 19.78 -9.44 -6.70
CA PRO A 69 19.15 -10.72 -7.07
C PRO A 69 19.21 -11.07 -8.56
N THR A 70 19.61 -10.13 -9.41
CA THR A 70 19.87 -10.34 -10.85
C THR A 70 21.28 -10.87 -11.12
N GLU A 71 22.21 -10.73 -10.17
CA GLU A 71 23.61 -11.05 -10.34
C GLU A 71 23.97 -12.41 -9.74
N GLN A 72 24.85 -13.13 -10.42
CA GLN A 72 25.43 -14.37 -9.89
C GLN A 72 26.33 -14.04 -8.68
N ALA A 73 26.15 -14.79 -7.60
CA ALA A 73 27.04 -14.72 -6.46
C ALA A 73 28.43 -15.27 -6.82
N THR A 74 29.45 -14.50 -6.49
CA THR A 74 30.86 -14.90 -6.59
C THR A 74 31.48 -15.08 -5.21
N LEU A 75 30.81 -14.59 -4.17
CA LEU A 75 31.24 -14.61 -2.77
C LEU A 75 30.13 -15.14 -1.87
N GLN A 76 30.53 -15.73 -0.75
CA GLN A 76 29.62 -16.13 0.30
C GLN A 76 30.23 -15.83 1.68
N CYS A 77 29.46 -15.18 2.55
CA CYS A 77 29.82 -15.01 3.94
C CYS A 77 29.79 -16.36 4.68
N VAL A 78 30.96 -16.80 5.17
CA VAL A 78 31.13 -18.07 5.89
C VAL A 78 30.34 -18.13 7.18
N PHE A 79 30.12 -16.99 7.85
CA PHE A 79 29.36 -16.94 9.09
C PHE A 79 27.86 -17.16 8.84
N CYS A 80 27.30 -16.44 7.87
CA CYS A 80 25.89 -16.59 7.50
C CYS A 80 25.61 -17.94 6.81
N SER A 81 26.57 -18.51 6.08
CA SER A 81 26.38 -19.78 5.38
C SER A 81 26.18 -20.98 6.32
N LYS A 82 26.69 -20.89 7.54
CA LYS A 82 26.54 -21.93 8.58
C LYS A 82 25.20 -21.89 9.30
N ARG A 83 24.34 -20.90 9.00
CA ARG A 83 23.08 -20.66 9.71
C ARG A 83 21.91 -20.77 8.73
N PRO A 84 21.05 -21.82 8.83
CA PRO A 84 19.97 -22.08 7.88
C PRO A 84 19.09 -20.86 7.55
N ALA A 85 18.73 -20.07 8.56
CA ALA A 85 17.90 -18.86 8.41
C ALA A 85 18.59 -17.71 7.64
N LEU A 86 19.91 -17.74 7.49
CA LEU A 86 20.73 -16.69 6.90
C LEU A 86 21.43 -17.12 5.60
N VAL A 87 21.34 -18.41 5.20
CA VAL A 87 22.01 -18.93 4.00
C VAL A 87 21.62 -18.13 2.75
N SER A 88 20.33 -17.83 2.56
CA SER A 88 19.84 -17.05 1.42
C SER A 88 20.38 -15.61 1.41
N LYS A 89 20.80 -15.08 2.57
CA LYS A 89 21.38 -13.73 2.73
C LYS A 89 22.91 -13.71 2.74
N SER A 90 23.54 -14.88 2.55
CA SER A 90 25.00 -15.03 2.67
C SER A 90 25.76 -14.76 1.38
N TYR A 91 25.08 -14.63 0.24
CA TYR A 91 25.69 -14.63 -1.08
C TYR A 91 25.84 -13.21 -1.65
N HIS A 92 26.98 -12.90 -2.28
CA HIS A 92 27.29 -11.58 -2.84
C HIS A 92 27.94 -11.68 -4.22
N CYS A 93 27.61 -10.78 -5.15
CA CYS A 93 28.11 -10.83 -6.53
C CYS A 93 29.53 -10.26 -6.70
N SER A 94 30.02 -9.47 -5.74
CA SER A 94 31.36 -8.89 -5.77
C SER A 94 31.84 -8.49 -4.37
N PRO A 95 33.16 -8.29 -4.16
CA PRO A 95 33.68 -7.82 -2.88
C PRO A 95 33.11 -6.45 -2.53
N LYS A 96 32.93 -5.57 -3.54
CA LYS A 96 32.29 -4.27 -3.37
C LYS A 96 30.85 -4.41 -2.88
N CYS A 97 30.05 -5.28 -3.51
CA CYS A 97 28.68 -5.58 -3.05
C CYS A 97 28.64 -6.06 -1.59
N PHE A 98 29.58 -6.91 -1.19
CA PHE A 98 29.68 -7.35 0.20
C PHE A 98 30.04 -6.21 1.16
N THR A 99 31.03 -5.38 0.81
CA THR A 99 31.45 -4.23 1.60
C THR A 99 30.35 -3.17 1.72
N ASP A 100 29.66 -2.85 0.62
CA ASP A 100 28.56 -1.88 0.60
C ASP A 100 27.39 -2.37 1.47
N ALA A 101 27.09 -3.67 1.43
CA ALA A 101 26.07 -4.29 2.25
C ALA A 101 26.53 -4.65 3.68
N TRP A 102 27.79 -4.41 4.04
CA TRP A 102 28.39 -4.93 5.28
C TRP A 102 27.67 -4.42 6.52
N GLN A 103 27.22 -3.16 6.54
CA GLN A 103 26.49 -2.61 7.68
C GLN A 103 25.18 -3.38 7.94
N HIS A 104 24.43 -3.71 6.89
CA HIS A 104 23.23 -4.55 7.02
C HIS A 104 23.61 -5.98 7.44
N HIS A 105 24.63 -6.54 6.80
CA HIS A 105 25.09 -7.90 7.06
C HIS A 105 25.60 -8.08 8.50
N LYS A 106 26.27 -7.07 9.05
CA LYS A 106 26.74 -7.00 10.43
C LYS A 106 25.58 -7.04 11.42
N THR A 107 24.47 -6.34 11.15
CA THR A 107 23.28 -6.43 12.03
C THR A 107 22.66 -7.83 12.04
N LEU A 108 22.72 -8.57 10.93
CA LEU A 108 22.30 -9.97 10.89
C LEU A 108 23.20 -10.84 11.77
N HIS A 109 24.52 -10.56 11.78
CA HIS A 109 25.46 -11.24 12.65
C HIS A 109 25.17 -10.95 14.13
N GLU A 110 25.02 -9.67 14.49
CA GLU A 110 24.75 -9.22 15.86
C GLU A 110 23.45 -9.81 16.40
N ARG A 111 22.38 -9.82 15.60
CA ARG A 111 21.08 -10.41 15.99
C ARG A 111 21.16 -11.91 16.21
N ALA A 112 21.78 -12.63 15.29
CA ALA A 112 21.91 -14.08 15.41
C ALA A 112 23.02 -14.49 16.40
N ALA A 113 23.82 -13.55 16.91
CA ALA A 113 24.66 -13.75 18.09
C ALA A 113 23.87 -13.54 19.39
N ALA A 114 22.95 -12.57 19.43
CA ALA A 114 22.05 -12.34 20.57
C ALA A 114 21.06 -13.51 20.80
N GLU A 115 20.63 -14.19 19.74
CA GLU A 115 19.81 -15.41 19.85
C GLU A 115 20.56 -16.60 20.46
N ASN A 116 21.89 -16.66 20.31
CA ASN A 116 22.73 -17.67 20.95
C ASN A 116 23.07 -17.34 22.42
N GLY A 117 23.06 -16.05 22.79
CA GLY A 117 23.36 -15.59 24.15
C GLY A 117 22.33 -15.95 25.23
N ASN A 118 21.17 -16.52 24.85
CA ASN A 118 20.15 -17.00 25.77
C ASN A 118 20.21 -18.51 26.03
N ASN A 119 21.14 -19.26 25.43
CA ASN A 119 21.23 -20.72 25.52
C ASN A 119 22.64 -21.24 25.89
N GLU A 120 23.48 -20.45 26.57
CA GLU A 120 24.79 -20.89 27.07
C GLU A 120 24.92 -20.71 28.59
N GLU A 121 24.03 -21.36 29.33
CA GLU A 121 24.34 -21.96 30.63
C GLU A 121 23.90 -23.42 30.58
N ASP A 122 24.68 -24.28 29.91
CA ASP A 122 24.98 -25.63 30.40
C ASP A 122 25.91 -26.41 29.45
N ASN A 123 26.88 -27.09 30.08
CA ASN A 123 27.78 -28.11 29.57
C ASN A 123 29.06 -27.71 28.80
N ASN A 124 30.03 -27.35 29.64
CA ASN A 124 31.45 -27.71 29.53
C ASN A 124 31.67 -29.25 29.44
N ASN A 125 32.28 -29.73 28.35
CA ASN A 125 33.28 -30.83 28.27
C ASN A 125 33.20 -31.60 26.94
N ASN A 126 34.13 -31.36 26.01
CA ASN A 126 35.23 -32.28 25.67
C ASN A 126 35.92 -31.89 24.35
N ASN A 127 37.25 -31.96 24.40
CA ASN A 127 38.19 -31.69 23.31
C ASN A 127 38.34 -32.85 22.31
N ASN A 128 38.87 -32.48 21.14
CA ASN A 128 39.54 -33.27 20.09
C ASN A 128 38.64 -34.13 19.16
N ASP A 129 38.56 -33.79 17.87
CA ASP A 129 39.53 -34.29 16.87
C ASP A 129 39.31 -33.68 15.46
N LEU A 130 40.39 -33.63 14.68
CA LEU A 130 40.42 -33.18 13.29
C LEU A 130 39.97 -34.27 12.30
N SER A 131 39.41 -33.80 11.17
CA SER A 131 39.64 -34.26 9.78
C SER A 131 38.50 -34.96 8.99
N ARG A 132 38.38 -34.47 7.76
CA ARG A 132 37.98 -35.13 6.49
C ARG A 132 36.54 -35.66 6.30
N ALA A 133 35.84 -34.88 5.46
CA ALA A 133 35.35 -35.24 4.12
C ALA A 133 34.17 -36.21 3.94
N ASN A 134 33.26 -35.72 3.09
CA ASN A 134 32.37 -36.37 2.13
C ASN A 134 31.04 -36.95 2.59
N SER A 135 29.99 -36.28 2.09
CA SER A 135 28.97 -36.82 1.18
C SER A 135 28.22 -38.07 1.61
N ALA A 136 26.96 -37.89 2.01
CA ALA A 136 25.77 -38.54 1.44
C ALA A 136 24.52 -38.23 2.28
N ALA A 137 23.39 -38.02 1.58
CA ALA A 137 22.02 -38.45 1.92
C ALA A 137 21.47 -38.08 3.33
N SER A 138 20.28 -37.53 3.54
CA SER A 138 18.93 -37.65 2.98
C SER A 138 18.15 -36.44 3.55
N GLY A 139 17.08 -35.91 2.95
CA GLY A 139 15.73 -36.48 3.05
C GLY A 139 15.16 -36.38 4.48
N VAL A 140 13.89 -35.94 4.60
CA VAL A 140 12.99 -36.01 5.80
C VAL A 140 13.19 -34.79 6.76
N LEU A 141 12.21 -34.01 7.24
CA LEU A 141 10.74 -33.96 7.28
C LEU A 141 10.32 -32.49 7.51
N ALA A 142 9.34 -31.98 6.76
CA ALA A 142 8.55 -30.83 7.19
C ALA A 142 7.10 -31.28 7.30
N SER A 143 6.71 -31.65 8.52
CA SER A 143 5.32 -31.91 8.88
C SER A 143 4.64 -30.61 9.31
N THR A 144 3.59 -30.28 8.55
CA THR A 144 2.30 -29.71 8.98
C THR A 144 2.23 -28.36 9.69
N LEU A 145 1.69 -27.38 8.96
CA LEU A 145 0.55 -26.46 9.24
C LEU A 145 0.41 -25.64 7.92
N SER A 146 -0.72 -25.46 7.23
CA SER A 146 -2.13 -25.68 7.50
C SER A 146 -2.92 -25.47 6.20
N SER A 147 -4.05 -26.19 6.12
CA SER A 147 -5.08 -26.15 5.07
C SER A 147 -5.85 -24.81 5.04
N LEU A 148 -6.17 -24.28 3.86
CA LEU A 148 -7.55 -24.19 3.31
C LEU A 148 -7.65 -23.25 2.07
N ASN A 149 -8.10 -23.87 0.97
CA ASN A 149 -9.00 -23.39 -0.08
C ASN A 149 -8.59 -22.21 -0.99
N GLY A 150 -7.74 -22.50 -1.98
CA GLY A 150 -7.80 -21.88 -3.32
C GLY A 150 -8.57 -22.78 -4.31
N PRO A 151 -9.00 -22.26 -5.47
CA PRO A 151 -9.57 -23.10 -6.53
C PRO A 151 -8.54 -24.16 -6.97
N PRO A 152 -8.98 -25.34 -7.45
CA PRO A 152 -8.07 -26.44 -7.75
C PRO A 152 -7.05 -25.99 -8.81
N THR A 153 -5.78 -26.02 -8.44
CA THR A 153 -4.65 -25.90 -9.38
C THR A 153 -4.79 -27.00 -10.43
N PRO A 154 -4.79 -26.68 -11.74
CA PRO A 154 -4.69 -27.70 -12.76
C PRO A 154 -3.35 -28.41 -12.60
N PHE A 155 -3.38 -29.69 -12.25
CA PHE A 155 -2.21 -30.56 -12.34
C PHE A 155 -1.85 -30.68 -13.82
N TYR A 156 -0.84 -29.93 -14.25
CA TYR A 156 -0.22 -30.15 -15.56
C TYR A 156 0.69 -31.38 -15.46
N PRO A 157 0.53 -32.41 -16.32
CA PRO A 157 1.47 -33.51 -16.39
C PRO A 157 2.85 -32.98 -16.75
N SER A 158 3.85 -33.32 -15.94
CA SER A 158 5.26 -33.04 -16.20
C SER A 158 5.62 -33.59 -17.59
N SER A 159 5.75 -32.73 -18.60
CA SER A 159 6.03 -33.21 -19.96
C SER A 159 6.87 -32.24 -20.80
N ILE A 160 7.85 -32.85 -21.48
CA ILE A 160 8.76 -32.37 -22.51
C ILE A 160 9.90 -31.45 -22.04
N ALA A 161 10.95 -32.08 -21.51
CA ALA A 161 12.29 -31.50 -21.41
C ALA A 161 12.94 -31.44 -22.79
N GLN A 162 13.05 -30.25 -23.40
CA GLN A 162 13.93 -30.04 -24.57
C GLN A 162 15.34 -29.75 -24.08
N LYS A 163 16.33 -30.55 -24.52
CA LYS A 163 17.76 -30.31 -24.27
C LYS A 163 18.38 -29.62 -25.48
N ASN A 164 18.78 -28.37 -25.32
CA ASN A 164 19.63 -27.66 -26.27
C ASN A 164 20.86 -27.14 -25.51
N GLY A 165 22.06 -27.57 -25.89
CA GLY A 165 23.31 -26.92 -25.46
C GLY A 165 23.61 -26.90 -23.95
N GLY A 166 23.11 -27.86 -23.15
CA GLY A 166 23.35 -27.93 -21.69
C GLY A 166 22.28 -27.25 -20.82
N GLU A 167 21.22 -26.73 -21.44
CA GLU A 167 20.05 -26.17 -20.76
C GLU A 167 18.83 -27.06 -21.00
N THR A 168 18.10 -27.34 -19.93
CA THR A 168 16.84 -28.10 -19.95
C THR A 168 15.67 -27.14 -19.76
N LEU A 169 14.75 -27.09 -20.72
CA LEU A 169 13.54 -26.28 -20.62
C LEU A 169 12.39 -27.10 -20.01
N VAL A 170 11.81 -26.62 -18.92
CA VAL A 170 10.63 -27.24 -18.28
C VAL A 170 9.43 -26.32 -18.50
N GLU A 171 8.40 -26.79 -19.20
CA GLU A 171 7.17 -26.01 -19.39
C GLU A 171 6.46 -25.80 -18.04
N VAL A 172 6.16 -24.55 -17.71
CA VAL A 172 5.51 -24.14 -16.45
C VAL A 172 4.16 -23.45 -16.66
N GLY A 173 3.82 -23.07 -17.89
CA GLY A 173 2.52 -22.48 -18.19
C GLY A 173 2.21 -22.38 -19.69
N GLY A 174 0.93 -22.40 -20.04
CA GLY A 174 0.44 -22.28 -21.43
C GLY A 174 -0.39 -21.03 -21.72
N CYS A 175 -0.53 -20.14 -20.74
CA CYS A 175 -1.27 -18.89 -20.89
C CYS A 175 -0.35 -17.76 -21.42
N LYS A 176 -0.96 -16.69 -21.93
CA LYS A 176 -0.23 -15.46 -22.26
C LYS A 176 0.50 -14.92 -21.04
N THR A 177 -0.18 -14.87 -19.90
CA THR A 177 0.39 -14.44 -18.62
C THR A 177 0.94 -15.60 -17.81
N TYR A 178 1.85 -15.31 -16.88
CA TYR A 178 2.39 -16.27 -15.92
C TYR A 178 2.73 -15.61 -14.60
N THR A 179 2.37 -16.23 -13.48
CA THR A 179 2.70 -15.76 -12.14
C THR A 179 3.79 -16.65 -11.55
N PRO A 180 5.03 -16.15 -11.38
CA PRO A 180 6.13 -16.93 -10.83
C PRO A 180 5.82 -17.45 -9.43
N THR A 181 6.25 -18.68 -9.17
CA THR A 181 6.08 -19.40 -7.91
C THR A 181 7.38 -19.47 -7.12
N ALA A 182 7.33 -19.94 -5.88
CA ALA A 182 8.54 -20.17 -5.07
C ALA A 182 9.52 -21.15 -5.75
N ASP A 183 9.02 -22.11 -6.53
CA ASP A 183 9.85 -23.08 -7.25
C ASP A 183 10.61 -22.45 -8.43
N ASP A 184 10.16 -21.29 -8.92
CA ASP A 184 10.84 -20.56 -9.98
C ASP A 184 12.01 -19.72 -9.46
N ILE A 185 12.13 -19.52 -8.14
CA ILE A 185 13.18 -18.66 -7.54
C ILE A 185 14.56 -19.07 -8.05
N GLY A 186 15.26 -18.08 -8.58
CA GLY A 186 16.61 -18.18 -9.11
C GLY A 186 16.73 -18.74 -10.53
N TYR A 187 15.64 -19.19 -11.12
CA TYR A 187 15.59 -19.62 -12.51
C TYR A 187 15.23 -18.46 -13.44
N VAL A 188 15.70 -18.56 -14.69
CA VAL A 188 15.24 -17.69 -15.78
C VAL A 188 13.96 -18.29 -16.35
N LEU A 189 12.99 -17.44 -16.65
CA LEU A 189 11.78 -17.81 -17.37
C LEU A 189 11.93 -17.43 -18.84
N LYS A 190 11.49 -18.32 -19.72
CA LYS A 190 11.40 -18.07 -21.16
C LYS A 190 9.93 -18.04 -21.56
N PHE A 191 9.48 -16.93 -22.14
CA PHE A 191 8.19 -16.83 -22.80
C PHE A 191 8.36 -17.14 -24.29
N GLU A 192 7.39 -17.85 -24.85
CA GLU A 192 7.30 -18.24 -26.24
C GLU A 192 5.91 -17.94 -26.78
N CYS A 193 5.84 -17.25 -27.92
CA CYS A 193 4.62 -16.94 -28.65
C CYS A 193 4.77 -17.37 -30.11
N VAL A 194 3.84 -18.19 -30.60
CA VAL A 194 3.85 -18.69 -31.97
C VAL A 194 2.45 -18.72 -32.54
N VAL A 195 2.33 -18.47 -33.85
CA VAL A 195 1.07 -18.66 -34.57
C VAL A 195 0.85 -20.15 -34.77
N ALA A 196 -0.36 -20.64 -34.57
CA ALA A 196 -0.72 -22.03 -34.82
C ALA A 196 -2.00 -22.14 -35.64
N VAL A 197 -2.11 -23.22 -36.42
CA VAL A 197 -3.31 -23.55 -37.18
C VAL A 197 -4.36 -24.15 -36.24
N ALA A 198 -5.59 -23.63 -36.28
CA ALA A 198 -6.68 -24.03 -35.40
C ALA A 198 -7.06 -25.51 -35.56
N GLU A 199 -7.03 -26.04 -36.79
CA GLU A 199 -7.40 -27.42 -37.10
C GLU A 199 -6.30 -28.42 -36.72
N SER A 200 -5.09 -28.23 -37.25
CA SER A 200 -3.99 -29.20 -37.07
C SER A 200 -3.20 -28.99 -35.77
N LYS A 201 -3.41 -27.86 -35.08
CA LYS A 201 -2.61 -27.40 -33.95
C LYS A 201 -1.12 -27.25 -34.26
N GLN A 202 -0.70 -27.31 -35.52
CA GLN A 202 0.70 -27.15 -35.87
C GLN A 202 1.11 -25.68 -35.82
N SER A 203 2.31 -25.43 -35.31
CA SER A 203 2.91 -24.10 -35.27
C SER A 203 3.32 -23.66 -36.68
N VAL A 204 3.17 -22.36 -36.94
CA VAL A 204 3.43 -21.70 -38.21
C VAL A 204 4.56 -20.71 -38.01
N GLY A 205 5.67 -20.94 -38.72
CA GLY A 205 6.85 -20.07 -38.65
C GLY A 205 7.66 -20.25 -37.36
N HIS A 206 8.58 -19.32 -37.13
CA HIS A 206 9.46 -19.35 -35.96
C HIS A 206 8.76 -18.74 -34.73
N PRO A 207 8.89 -19.36 -33.54
CA PRO A 207 8.40 -18.76 -32.31
C PRO A 207 9.13 -17.46 -31.99
N SER A 208 8.39 -16.45 -31.56
CA SER A 208 8.94 -15.25 -30.94
C SER A 208 9.17 -15.53 -29.45
N THR A 209 10.39 -15.33 -28.97
CA THR A 209 10.77 -15.67 -27.58
C THR A 209 11.38 -14.49 -26.85
N ILE A 210 11.19 -14.42 -25.54
CA ILE A 210 11.87 -13.50 -24.64
C ILE A 210 12.27 -14.24 -23.36
N MET A 211 13.41 -13.88 -22.77
CA MET A 211 13.88 -14.42 -21.50
C MET A 211 13.83 -13.34 -20.43
N THR A 212 13.54 -13.73 -19.20
CA THR A 212 13.57 -12.84 -18.04
C THR A 212 14.97 -12.82 -17.41
N SER A 213 15.19 -11.91 -16.48
CA SER A 213 16.14 -12.11 -15.38
C SER A 213 15.70 -13.27 -14.49
N ARG A 214 16.53 -13.62 -13.51
CA ARG A 214 16.18 -14.67 -12.54
C ARG A 214 14.97 -14.25 -11.69
N VAL A 215 14.10 -15.19 -11.35
CA VAL A 215 12.99 -14.94 -10.42
C VAL A 215 13.52 -14.68 -9.03
N ILE A 216 12.99 -13.65 -8.39
CA ILE A 216 13.42 -13.23 -7.06
C ILE A 216 12.24 -13.35 -6.08
N PRO A 217 12.50 -13.66 -4.80
CA PRO A 217 11.43 -13.66 -3.79
C PRO A 217 10.84 -12.26 -3.67
N ALA A 218 9.54 -12.18 -3.37
CA ALA A 218 8.91 -10.90 -3.05
C ALA A 218 9.52 -10.32 -1.75
N PRO A 219 10.06 -9.09 -1.77
CA PRO A 219 10.40 -8.38 -0.55
C PRO A 219 9.23 -8.40 0.44
N SER A 220 9.53 -8.63 1.71
CA SER A 220 8.55 -8.60 2.79
C SER A 220 9.01 -7.59 3.84
N PRO A 221 8.41 -6.39 3.92
CA PRO A 221 8.71 -5.49 5.02
C PRO A 221 8.36 -6.16 6.35
N ARG A 222 9.01 -5.70 7.42
CA ARG A 222 8.63 -6.11 8.77
C ARG A 222 7.22 -5.59 9.06
N PRO A 223 6.29 -6.44 9.51
CA PRO A 223 4.95 -5.98 9.89
C PRO A 223 5.02 -4.91 10.96
N ARG A 224 4.28 -3.82 10.76
CA ARG A 224 4.14 -2.75 11.75
C ARG A 224 3.19 -3.14 12.87
N ARG A 225 3.49 -2.73 14.10
CA ARG A 225 2.71 -3.07 15.32
C ARG A 225 1.90 -1.90 15.84
N LEU A 226 0.72 -2.20 16.41
CA LEU A 226 -0.04 -1.24 17.21
C LEU A 226 0.63 -1.06 18.58
N ILE A 227 0.85 0.19 18.96
CA ILE A 227 1.51 0.61 20.18
C ILE A 227 0.45 1.20 21.11
N PRO A 228 0.19 0.60 22.28
CA PRO A 228 -0.73 1.16 23.27
C PRO A 228 -0.25 2.54 23.74
N VAL A 229 -1.17 3.50 23.83
CA VAL A 229 -0.86 4.87 24.31
C VAL A 229 -1.47 5.18 25.69
N ASN A 230 -2.41 4.37 26.16
CA ASN A 230 -2.97 4.46 27.51
C ASN A 230 -2.51 3.26 28.35
N GLY A 231 -1.86 3.52 29.48
CA GLY A 231 -1.33 2.49 30.39
C GLY A 231 -2.37 1.84 31.30
N ALA A 232 -3.65 1.85 30.92
CA ALA A 232 -4.68 1.15 31.70
C ALA A 232 -4.51 -0.37 31.50
N ASP A 233 -4.40 -1.07 32.62
CA ASP A 233 -4.15 -2.50 32.75
C ASP A 233 -4.84 -3.35 31.65
N VAL A 234 -4.03 -4.10 30.90
CA VAL A 234 -4.48 -5.17 29.98
C VAL A 234 -4.96 -6.38 30.80
N VAL A 235 -5.80 -6.15 31.82
CA VAL A 235 -6.39 -7.17 32.67
C VAL A 235 -7.88 -7.20 32.36
N GLY A 236 -8.25 -7.98 31.35
CA GLY A 236 -9.67 -8.32 31.08
C GLY A 236 -10.16 -8.15 29.63
N GLY A 237 -9.30 -7.93 28.64
CA GLY A 237 -9.76 -7.88 27.25
C GLY A 237 -10.24 -9.26 26.76
N HIS A 238 -11.39 -9.28 26.08
CA HIS A 238 -11.87 -10.48 25.40
C HIS A 238 -11.02 -10.73 24.15
N LEU A 239 -10.64 -11.99 23.92
CA LEU A 239 -10.11 -12.43 22.64
C LEU A 239 -11.27 -12.40 21.64
N ASP A 240 -11.14 -11.60 20.57
CA ASP A 240 -12.04 -11.71 19.44
C ASP A 240 -11.86 -13.08 18.74
N GLN A 241 -12.76 -13.39 17.80
CA GLN A 241 -12.76 -14.63 17.03
C GLN A 241 -11.47 -14.85 16.23
N ASP A 242 -10.63 -13.81 16.14
CA ASP A 242 -9.39 -13.71 15.37
C ASP A 242 -8.12 -13.56 16.27
N GLY A 243 -8.25 -13.70 17.59
CA GLY A 243 -7.15 -13.76 18.56
C GLY A 243 -6.60 -12.41 19.05
N ARG A 244 -7.28 -11.27 18.84
CA ARG A 244 -6.89 -9.96 19.38
C ARG A 244 -7.56 -9.68 20.73
N ILE A 245 -6.80 -9.16 21.69
CA ILE A 245 -7.32 -8.61 22.94
C ILE A 245 -7.95 -7.25 22.61
N GLN A 246 -9.27 -7.22 22.35
CA GLN A 246 -9.99 -5.96 22.16
C GLN A 246 -10.66 -5.55 23.46
N SER A 247 -10.54 -4.26 23.82
CA SER A 247 -11.39 -3.68 24.85
C SER A 247 -12.84 -3.66 24.35
N ALA A 248 -13.80 -4.00 25.21
CA ALA A 248 -15.22 -3.90 24.85
C ALA A 248 -15.53 -2.47 24.35
N GLY A 249 -16.09 -2.36 23.14
CA GLY A 249 -16.42 -1.07 22.52
C GLY A 249 -15.27 -0.35 21.80
N SER A 250 -14.10 -0.99 21.59
CA SER A 250 -13.04 -0.44 20.74
C SER A 250 -13.20 -0.80 19.26
N PHE A 251 -12.62 -0.01 18.36
CA PHE A 251 -12.56 -0.25 16.92
C PHE A 251 -11.36 0.46 16.30
N THR A 252 -10.96 0.05 15.10
CA THR A 252 -9.75 0.54 14.43
C THR A 252 -10.05 1.27 13.13
N VAL A 253 -9.24 2.29 12.81
CA VAL A 253 -9.38 3.13 11.62
C VAL A 253 -8.02 3.29 10.93
N LEU A 254 -7.93 2.84 9.68
CA LEU A 254 -6.77 3.00 8.80
C LEU A 254 -6.99 4.21 7.89
N SER A 255 -5.99 5.08 7.73
CA SER A 255 -5.93 6.10 6.68
C SER A 255 -4.67 5.89 5.85
N TYR A 256 -4.80 5.81 4.52
CA TYR A 256 -3.66 5.54 3.65
C TYR A 256 -3.81 6.09 2.22
N ASN A 257 -2.91 6.99 1.83
CA ASN A 257 -2.71 7.35 0.42
C ASN A 257 -1.92 6.22 -0.26
N ILE A 258 -2.55 5.52 -1.19
CA ILE A 258 -1.98 4.31 -1.82
C ILE A 258 -1.14 4.59 -3.07
N LEU A 259 -0.96 5.86 -3.45
CA LEU A 259 -0.27 6.32 -4.65
C LEU A 259 -0.89 5.74 -5.93
N SER A 260 -1.65 6.55 -6.67
CA SER A 260 -2.28 6.07 -7.92
C SER A 260 -1.24 5.60 -8.93
N ASP A 261 -1.60 4.68 -9.83
CA ASP A 261 -0.66 4.22 -10.86
C ASP A 261 -0.28 5.31 -11.86
N THR A 262 -1.20 6.21 -12.15
CA THR A 262 -0.92 7.42 -12.94
C THR A 262 0.11 8.34 -12.29
N SER A 263 0.17 8.37 -10.96
CA SER A 263 1.15 9.18 -10.21
C SER A 263 2.49 8.46 -10.03
N ALA A 264 2.53 7.12 -10.11
CA ALA A 264 3.72 6.29 -9.86
C ALA A 264 4.73 6.29 -11.04
N SER A 265 5.09 7.46 -11.55
CA SER A 265 5.98 7.58 -12.71
C SER A 265 7.44 7.30 -12.37
N SER A 266 8.17 6.66 -13.29
CA SER A 266 9.61 6.41 -13.14
C SER A 266 10.45 7.69 -13.15
N GLU A 267 9.91 8.80 -13.64
CA GLU A 267 10.58 10.11 -13.58
C GLU A 267 10.63 10.65 -12.15
N LEU A 268 9.48 10.68 -11.47
CA LEU A 268 9.37 11.13 -10.07
C LEU A 268 10.05 10.16 -9.10
N TYR A 269 9.99 8.87 -9.39
CA TYR A 269 10.48 7.80 -8.53
C TYR A 269 11.69 7.06 -9.11
N SER A 270 12.61 7.78 -9.75
CA SER A 270 13.79 7.21 -10.43
C SER A 270 14.75 6.40 -9.55
N TYR A 271 14.64 6.50 -8.22
CA TYR A 271 15.35 5.64 -7.25
C TYR A 271 14.70 4.27 -7.07
N CYS A 272 13.39 4.15 -7.30
CA CYS A 272 12.66 2.92 -7.10
C CYS A 272 12.75 2.07 -8.38
N PRO A 273 13.13 0.79 -8.27
CA PRO A 273 13.17 -0.10 -9.44
C PRO A 273 11.81 -0.15 -10.15
N THR A 274 11.81 -0.14 -11.48
CA THR A 274 10.57 -0.11 -12.29
C THR A 274 9.64 -1.28 -11.99
N TRP A 275 10.18 -2.45 -11.67
CA TRP A 275 9.39 -3.61 -11.25
C TRP A 275 8.65 -3.36 -9.92
N ALA A 276 9.28 -2.63 -8.99
CA ALA A 276 8.68 -2.28 -7.70
C ALA A 276 7.67 -1.13 -7.82
N LEU A 277 7.83 -0.26 -8.82
CA LEU A 277 6.84 0.76 -9.17
C LEU A 277 5.63 0.21 -9.92
N SER A 278 5.77 -0.93 -10.60
CA SER A 278 4.71 -1.49 -11.43
C SER A 278 3.44 -1.78 -10.62
N TRP A 279 2.27 -1.43 -11.19
CA TRP A 279 0.99 -1.67 -10.54
C TRP A 279 0.77 -3.12 -10.08
N PRO A 280 1.08 -4.16 -10.88
CA PRO A 280 0.87 -5.55 -10.46
C PRO A 280 1.61 -5.91 -9.18
N TYR A 281 2.82 -5.37 -8.99
CA TYR A 281 3.59 -5.56 -7.77
C TYR A 281 3.01 -4.75 -6.61
N ARG A 282 2.80 -3.44 -6.82
CA ARG A 282 2.30 -2.53 -5.77
C ARG A 282 0.94 -2.96 -5.24
N ARG A 283 -0.02 -3.29 -6.12
CA ARG A 283 -1.37 -3.69 -5.73
C ARG A 283 -1.38 -4.91 -4.82
N GLN A 284 -0.52 -5.89 -5.09
CA GLN A 284 -0.45 -7.12 -4.30
C GLN A 284 0.07 -6.83 -2.89
N ASN A 285 1.08 -5.98 -2.79
CA ASN A 285 1.65 -5.57 -1.50
C ASN A 285 0.70 -4.66 -0.72
N LEU A 286 0.07 -3.70 -1.38
CA LEU A 286 -0.95 -2.83 -0.79
C LEU A 286 -2.11 -3.65 -0.21
N LEU A 287 -2.66 -4.61 -0.97
CA LEU A 287 -3.71 -5.51 -0.47
C LEU A 287 -3.22 -6.34 0.72
N ARG A 288 -2.02 -6.93 0.63
CA ARG A 288 -1.45 -7.71 1.74
C ARG A 288 -1.30 -6.87 3.00
N GLU A 289 -0.80 -5.64 2.88
CA GLU A 289 -0.62 -4.71 3.99
C GLU A 289 -1.98 -4.31 4.60
N ILE A 290 -2.94 -3.86 3.79
CA ILE A 290 -4.27 -3.43 4.24
C ILE A 290 -5.00 -4.58 4.95
N VAL A 291 -4.99 -5.79 4.36
CA VAL A 291 -5.62 -6.98 4.95
C VAL A 291 -4.93 -7.39 6.25
N ALA A 292 -3.59 -7.31 6.32
CA ALA A 292 -2.84 -7.66 7.53
C ALA A 292 -3.17 -6.77 8.72
N TYR A 293 -3.46 -5.48 8.49
CA TYR A 293 -3.90 -4.57 9.55
C TYR A 293 -5.28 -4.95 10.13
N ARG A 294 -6.15 -5.60 9.34
CA ARG A 294 -7.54 -5.95 9.72
C ARG A 294 -8.25 -4.79 10.43
N ALA A 295 -8.18 -3.59 9.86
CA ALA A 295 -8.79 -2.40 10.45
C ALA A 295 -10.32 -2.45 10.30
N ASP A 296 -11.11 -1.97 11.27
CA ASP A 296 -12.57 -2.04 11.16
C ASP A 296 -13.13 -1.04 10.15
N VAL A 297 -12.44 0.09 9.97
CA VAL A 297 -12.68 1.10 8.93
C VAL A 297 -11.37 1.39 8.20
N VAL A 298 -11.41 1.48 6.88
CA VAL A 298 -10.26 1.80 6.02
C VAL A 298 -10.60 2.97 5.11
N CYS A 299 -9.84 4.06 5.21
CA CYS A 299 -9.92 5.25 4.39
C CYS A 299 -8.72 5.31 3.45
N LEU A 300 -8.95 5.07 2.15
CA LEU A 300 -7.90 5.16 1.13
C LEU A 300 -8.03 6.43 0.29
N GLN A 301 -6.90 7.03 -0.08
CA GLN A 301 -6.80 8.13 -1.05
C GLN A 301 -6.00 7.66 -2.28
N GLU A 302 -6.15 8.37 -3.40
CA GLU A 302 -5.53 8.03 -4.69
C GLU A 302 -5.94 6.65 -5.27
N VAL A 303 -7.18 6.22 -5.01
CA VAL A 303 -7.71 4.98 -5.55
C VAL A 303 -8.29 5.22 -6.95
N GLN A 304 -7.65 4.70 -8.00
CA GLN A 304 -8.16 4.74 -9.37
C GLN A 304 -9.47 3.96 -9.51
N SER A 305 -10.36 4.45 -10.39
CA SER A 305 -11.73 3.94 -10.50
C SER A 305 -11.78 2.49 -10.96
N ASP A 306 -10.99 2.12 -11.96
CA ASP A 306 -10.82 0.73 -12.41
C ASP A 306 -10.27 -0.16 -11.28
N HIS A 307 -9.21 0.28 -10.62
CA HIS A 307 -8.58 -0.45 -9.52
C HIS A 307 -9.53 -0.64 -8.33
N PHE A 308 -10.40 0.34 -8.04
CA PHE A 308 -11.42 0.18 -7.02
C PHE A 308 -12.39 -0.96 -7.38
N HIS A 309 -12.96 -0.93 -8.59
CA HIS A 309 -14.01 -1.87 -9.00
C HIS A 309 -13.50 -3.28 -9.29
N GLU A 310 -12.32 -3.39 -9.88
CA GLU A 310 -11.77 -4.68 -10.34
C GLU A 310 -10.93 -5.37 -9.27
N ILE A 311 -10.40 -4.62 -8.29
CA ILE A 311 -9.37 -5.10 -7.36
C ILE A 311 -9.78 -4.86 -5.90
N PHE A 312 -9.78 -3.62 -5.43
CA PHE A 312 -9.92 -3.36 -3.99
C PHE A 312 -11.29 -3.75 -3.43
N ALA A 313 -12.39 -3.39 -4.11
CA ALA A 313 -13.72 -3.77 -3.68
C ALA A 313 -13.93 -5.29 -3.62
N PRO A 314 -13.68 -6.07 -4.70
CA PRO A 314 -13.86 -7.51 -4.65
C PRO A 314 -12.88 -8.24 -3.73
N GLU A 315 -11.61 -7.80 -3.61
CA GLU A 315 -10.65 -8.45 -2.71
C GLU A 315 -10.97 -8.19 -1.24
N LEU A 316 -11.30 -6.95 -0.85
CA LEU A 316 -11.68 -6.65 0.54
C LEU A 316 -13.07 -7.20 0.90
N ASP A 317 -13.96 -7.41 -0.07
CA ASP A 317 -15.24 -8.09 0.13
C ASP A 317 -15.05 -9.51 0.70
N LYS A 318 -14.06 -10.26 0.19
CA LYS A 318 -13.69 -11.59 0.69
C LYS A 318 -13.25 -11.58 2.16
N HIS A 319 -12.79 -10.42 2.64
CA HIS A 319 -12.41 -10.18 4.03
C HIS A 319 -13.53 -9.53 4.87
N GLY A 320 -14.77 -9.50 4.37
CA GLY A 320 -15.94 -9.04 5.11
C GLY A 320 -16.18 -7.53 5.05
N TYR A 321 -15.47 -6.80 4.20
CA TYR A 321 -15.64 -5.36 4.06
C TYR A 321 -16.74 -4.98 3.06
N GLN A 322 -17.55 -4.00 3.43
CA GLN A 322 -18.36 -3.24 2.50
C GLN A 322 -17.59 -1.98 2.09
N ALA A 323 -17.72 -1.56 0.82
CA ALA A 323 -16.97 -0.45 0.25
C ALA A 323 -17.89 0.68 -0.23
N LEU A 324 -17.46 1.93 -0.05
CA LEU A 324 -18.02 3.13 -0.66
C LEU A 324 -16.91 3.92 -1.33
N TYR A 325 -17.20 4.50 -2.49
CA TYR A 325 -16.20 5.20 -3.29
C TYR A 325 -16.73 6.53 -3.84
N LYS A 326 -15.82 7.49 -3.97
CA LYS A 326 -16.02 8.74 -4.70
C LYS A 326 -14.77 9.06 -5.50
N ARG A 327 -14.89 8.96 -6.83
CA ARG A 327 -13.90 9.48 -7.78
C ARG A 327 -13.81 11.00 -7.74
N LYS A 328 -12.63 11.54 -8.05
CA LYS A 328 -12.45 12.97 -8.36
C LYS A 328 -13.29 13.37 -9.58
N THR A 329 -13.66 14.64 -9.67
CA THR A 329 -14.68 15.10 -10.61
C THR A 329 -14.17 15.26 -12.06
N ASN A 330 -12.85 15.27 -12.28
CA ASN A 330 -12.13 15.37 -13.57
C ASN A 330 -12.98 15.91 -14.72
N GLU A 331 -13.31 17.20 -14.65
CA GLU A 331 -14.01 17.88 -15.72
C GLU A 331 -13.02 18.11 -16.89
N VAL A 332 -13.07 17.21 -17.89
CA VAL A 332 -12.85 17.50 -19.34
C VAL A 332 -11.50 17.11 -20.01
N LEU A 333 -10.41 16.71 -19.34
CA LEU A 333 -9.11 16.63 -20.04
C LEU A 333 -8.44 15.26 -20.29
N SER A 334 -8.83 14.17 -19.62
CA SER A 334 -8.21 12.86 -19.85
C SER A 334 -9.22 11.88 -20.45
N GLY A 335 -8.95 11.40 -21.67
CA GLY A 335 -9.85 10.57 -22.47
C GLY A 335 -10.19 9.18 -21.89
N SER A 336 -9.77 8.85 -20.67
CA SER A 336 -10.19 7.66 -19.94
C SER A 336 -10.63 8.01 -18.52
N THR A 337 -11.93 7.90 -18.26
CA THR A 337 -12.51 8.09 -16.92
C THR A 337 -12.10 6.98 -15.93
N SER A 338 -11.55 5.87 -16.42
CA SER A 338 -11.21 4.69 -15.61
C SER A 338 -9.97 4.90 -14.74
N ALA A 339 -8.98 5.64 -15.27
CA ALA A 339 -7.73 5.93 -14.57
C ALA A 339 -7.82 7.10 -13.57
N VAL A 340 -8.99 7.73 -13.44
CA VAL A 340 -9.20 8.84 -12.48
C VAL A 340 -9.26 8.30 -11.07
N ASP A 341 -8.48 8.89 -10.18
CA ASP A 341 -8.40 8.50 -8.77
C ASP A 341 -9.49 9.15 -7.89
N GLY A 342 -9.55 8.73 -6.63
CA GLY A 342 -10.57 9.15 -5.68
C GLY A 342 -10.31 8.65 -4.26
N CYS A 343 -11.32 8.78 -3.42
CA CYS A 343 -11.32 8.30 -2.05
C CYS A 343 -12.26 7.10 -1.90
N ALA A 344 -11.79 6.06 -1.20
CA ALA A 344 -12.58 4.88 -0.86
C ALA A 344 -12.66 4.72 0.66
N THR A 345 -13.83 4.36 1.17
CA THR A 345 -14.03 3.99 2.58
C THR A 345 -14.59 2.59 2.65
N PHE A 346 -13.83 1.68 3.25
CA PHE A 346 -14.23 0.32 3.54
C PHE A 346 -14.56 0.15 5.02
N PHE A 347 -15.50 -0.70 5.37
CA PHE A 347 -15.80 -1.02 6.76
C PHE A 347 -16.31 -2.46 6.91
N ARG A 348 -15.95 -3.10 8.01
CA ARG A 348 -16.35 -4.47 8.35
C ARG A 348 -17.86 -4.60 8.56
N ARG A 349 -18.54 -5.48 7.81
CA ARG A 349 -20.01 -5.64 7.86
C ARG A 349 -20.54 -6.17 9.18
N ASP A 350 -19.73 -6.97 9.87
CA ASP A 350 -20.02 -7.51 11.19
C ASP A 350 -19.90 -6.45 12.29
N ARG A 351 -19.10 -5.40 12.06
CA ARG A 351 -18.84 -4.30 13.00
C ARG A 351 -19.67 -3.05 12.73
N PHE A 352 -20.00 -2.79 11.47
CA PHE A 352 -20.66 -1.57 11.05
C PHE A 352 -21.78 -1.82 10.01
N ALA A 353 -22.80 -0.98 10.03
CA ALA A 353 -23.77 -0.85 8.95
C ALA A 353 -23.71 0.57 8.36
N HIS A 354 -23.86 0.67 7.04
CA HIS A 354 -23.99 1.95 6.37
C HIS A 354 -25.32 2.62 6.70
N VAL A 355 -25.28 3.92 7.03
CA VAL A 355 -26.47 4.74 7.27
C VAL A 355 -26.62 5.83 6.22
N LYS A 356 -25.55 6.58 5.96
CA LYS A 356 -25.59 7.71 5.04
C LYS A 356 -24.24 7.93 4.37
N LYS A 357 -24.26 8.36 3.11
CA LYS A 357 -23.10 8.78 2.33
C LYS A 357 -23.31 10.23 1.90
N TYR A 358 -22.28 11.06 2.01
CA TYR A 358 -22.23 12.41 1.45
C TYR A 358 -20.98 12.53 0.58
N ASP A 359 -21.20 12.89 -0.68
CA ASP A 359 -20.14 13.16 -1.63
C ASP A 359 -19.91 14.67 -1.69
N VAL A 360 -18.76 15.12 -1.21
CA VAL A 360 -18.36 16.53 -1.26
C VAL A 360 -17.49 16.74 -2.49
N GLU A 361 -17.96 17.58 -3.40
CA GLU A 361 -17.21 17.99 -4.59
C GLU A 361 -16.81 19.44 -4.44
N PHE A 362 -15.51 19.70 -4.21
CA PHE A 362 -15.04 21.06 -4.02
C PHE A 362 -15.24 21.91 -5.28
N ASN A 363 -15.25 21.31 -6.49
CA ASN A 363 -15.58 22.04 -7.71
C ASN A 363 -16.99 22.66 -7.68
N LYS A 364 -18.01 21.92 -7.21
CA LYS A 364 -19.37 22.45 -7.07
C LYS A 364 -19.43 23.56 -6.02
N ALA A 365 -18.73 23.38 -4.90
CA ALA A 365 -18.62 24.42 -3.88
C ALA A 365 -17.92 25.68 -4.42
N ALA A 366 -16.90 25.52 -5.28
CA ALA A 366 -16.17 26.61 -5.92
C ALA A 366 -17.04 27.37 -6.91
N GLN A 367 -17.87 26.66 -7.69
CA GLN A 367 -18.86 27.27 -8.59
C GLN A 367 -19.85 28.13 -7.79
N SER A 368 -20.46 27.57 -6.74
CA SER A 368 -21.40 28.31 -5.88
C SER A 368 -20.74 29.52 -5.19
N LEU A 369 -19.51 29.38 -4.71
CA LEU A 369 -18.75 30.50 -4.13
C LEU A 369 -18.50 31.59 -5.17
N THR A 370 -18.05 31.20 -6.36
CA THR A 370 -17.74 32.13 -7.45
C THR A 370 -18.98 32.88 -7.92
N GLU A 371 -20.14 32.24 -7.93
CA GLU A 371 -21.41 32.89 -8.25
C GLU A 371 -21.87 33.86 -7.17
N ALA A 372 -21.66 33.51 -5.89
CA ALA A 372 -22.15 34.27 -4.75
C ALA A 372 -21.31 35.51 -4.41
N ILE A 373 -19.97 35.42 -4.47
CA ILE A 373 -19.09 36.46 -3.95
C ILE A 373 -18.09 37.04 -4.96
N ILE A 374 -17.81 36.36 -6.08
CA ILE A 374 -16.77 36.80 -7.02
C ILE A 374 -17.37 37.67 -8.13
N PRO A 375 -16.82 38.88 -8.40
CA PRO A 375 -17.29 39.75 -9.47
C PRO A 375 -17.25 39.07 -10.86
N PRO A 376 -18.19 39.38 -11.78
CA PRO A 376 -18.26 38.78 -13.11
C PRO A 376 -16.93 38.77 -13.88
N ALA A 377 -16.17 39.87 -13.80
CA ALA A 377 -14.89 40.03 -14.50
C ALA A 377 -13.80 39.04 -14.06
N GLN A 378 -13.89 38.50 -12.84
CA GLN A 378 -12.89 37.60 -12.26
C GLN A 378 -13.34 36.13 -12.23
N LYS A 379 -14.60 35.82 -12.57
CA LYS A 379 -15.17 34.46 -12.45
C LYS A 379 -14.32 33.38 -13.13
N ARG A 380 -13.85 33.63 -14.35
CA ARG A 380 -13.01 32.67 -15.09
C ARG A 380 -11.68 32.40 -14.37
N SER A 381 -11.01 33.46 -13.89
CA SER A 381 -9.76 33.33 -13.15
C SER A 381 -9.96 32.60 -11.82
N ALA A 382 -11.05 32.93 -11.11
CA ALA A 382 -11.42 32.28 -9.85
C ALA A 382 -11.69 30.78 -10.04
N LEU A 383 -12.46 30.40 -11.06
CA LEU A 383 -12.72 28.99 -11.36
C LEU A 383 -11.42 28.24 -11.72
N ASN A 384 -10.55 28.81 -12.55
CA ASN A 384 -9.25 28.21 -12.87
C ASN A 384 -8.36 27.98 -11.64
N ARG A 385 -8.50 28.82 -10.61
CA ARG A 385 -7.76 28.69 -9.34
C ARG A 385 -8.41 27.69 -8.38
N LEU A 386 -9.74 27.66 -8.29
CA LEU A 386 -10.49 26.90 -7.27
C LEU A 386 -10.91 25.49 -7.70
N VAL A 387 -11.18 25.29 -8.98
CA VAL A 387 -11.57 23.98 -9.54
C VAL A 387 -10.31 23.13 -9.69
N LYS A 388 -10.15 22.16 -8.79
CA LYS A 388 -8.97 21.28 -8.69
C LYS A 388 -9.34 19.79 -8.56
N ASP A 389 -10.61 19.45 -8.78
CA ASP A 389 -11.16 18.09 -8.79
C ASP A 389 -11.08 17.32 -7.46
N ASN A 390 -10.55 17.94 -6.41
CA ASN A 390 -10.52 17.37 -5.08
C ASN A 390 -11.95 17.06 -4.58
N ILE A 391 -12.04 16.02 -3.76
CA ILE A 391 -13.29 15.55 -3.17
C ILE A 391 -13.09 15.18 -1.71
N ALA A 392 -14.20 15.07 -0.97
CA ALA A 392 -14.26 14.34 0.28
C ALA A 392 -15.43 13.36 0.26
N LEU A 393 -15.22 12.20 0.86
CA LEU A 393 -16.20 11.14 1.06
C LEU A 393 -16.53 11.08 2.55
N ILE A 394 -17.77 11.40 2.91
CA ILE A 394 -18.24 11.35 4.30
C ILE A 394 -19.25 10.21 4.42
N VAL A 395 -19.05 9.34 5.40
CA VAL A 395 -19.88 8.16 5.64
C VAL A 395 -20.33 8.17 7.10
N VAL A 396 -21.63 8.04 7.31
CA VAL A 396 -22.21 7.78 8.64
C VAL A 396 -22.46 6.28 8.75
N LEU A 397 -21.86 5.68 9.76
CA LEU A 397 -21.92 4.26 10.08
C LEU A 397 -22.65 4.05 11.40
N GLU A 398 -23.38 2.95 11.50
CA GLU A 398 -23.95 2.43 12.74
C GLU A 398 -23.04 1.32 13.26
N ALA A 399 -22.49 1.51 14.47
CA ALA A 399 -21.70 0.52 15.17
C ALA A 399 -22.57 -0.63 15.69
N LYS A 400 -22.11 -1.86 15.45
CA LYS A 400 -22.75 -3.11 15.89
C LYS A 400 -22.02 -3.77 17.07
N PHE A 401 -20.97 -3.12 17.59
CA PHE A 401 -20.15 -3.61 18.69
C PHE A 401 -20.41 -2.80 19.96
N GLY A 402 -20.53 -3.51 21.09
CA GLY A 402 -20.83 -2.93 22.41
C GLY A 402 -21.95 -3.71 23.11
N ASN A 403 -21.78 -3.96 24.42
CA ASN A 403 -22.73 -4.73 25.26
C ASN A 403 -24.04 -3.99 25.58
N HIS A 404 -24.45 -3.03 24.76
CA HIS A 404 -25.80 -2.50 24.88
C HIS A 404 -26.76 -3.52 24.28
N GLN A 405 -27.34 -4.36 25.15
CA GLN A 405 -28.67 -4.88 24.88
C GLN A 405 -29.53 -3.68 24.40
N PRO A 406 -30.42 -3.87 23.42
CA PRO A 406 -31.25 -2.82 22.84
C PRO A 406 -32.32 -2.30 23.82
N THR A 407 -32.01 -2.20 25.11
CA THR A 407 -32.91 -1.75 26.17
C THR A 407 -33.19 -0.25 26.12
N ASP A 408 -32.43 0.54 25.34
CA ASP A 408 -32.65 1.99 25.19
C ASP A 408 -32.87 2.47 23.73
N GLY A 409 -32.97 1.54 22.76
CA GLY A 409 -33.36 1.82 21.37
C GLY A 409 -32.48 2.79 20.56
N LYS A 410 -31.38 3.31 21.11
CA LYS A 410 -30.52 4.31 20.45
C LYS A 410 -29.38 3.67 19.67
N ARG A 411 -29.35 3.95 18.37
CA ARG A 411 -28.30 3.54 17.43
C ARG A 411 -26.99 4.25 17.79
N GLN A 412 -25.89 3.51 17.91
CA GLN A 412 -24.57 4.11 18.08
C GLN A 412 -24.00 4.46 16.70
N LEU A 413 -23.96 5.76 16.38
CA LEU A 413 -23.48 6.25 15.10
C LEU A 413 -22.03 6.75 15.19
N ILE A 414 -21.29 6.67 14.09
CA ILE A 414 -19.96 7.25 13.91
C ILE A 414 -19.90 7.88 12.52
N CYS A 415 -19.35 9.10 12.42
CA CYS A 415 -19.14 9.80 11.16
C CYS A 415 -17.67 9.68 10.76
N VAL A 416 -17.39 9.19 9.56
CA VAL A 416 -16.04 9.04 9.01
C VAL A 416 -15.92 9.87 7.74
N ALA A 417 -15.06 10.88 7.76
CA ALA A 417 -14.67 11.64 6.59
C ALA A 417 -13.33 11.14 6.06
N ASN A 418 -13.23 11.02 4.73
CA ASN A 418 -12.03 10.68 3.99
C ASN A 418 -11.84 11.71 2.88
N THR A 419 -10.70 12.42 2.83
CA THR A 419 -10.46 13.48 1.85
C THR A 419 -9.07 13.39 1.23
N HIS A 420 -8.93 13.96 0.03
CA HIS A 420 -7.64 14.25 -0.60
C HIS A 420 -7.64 15.72 -1.05
N VAL A 421 -7.02 16.59 -0.26
CA VAL A 421 -6.94 18.05 -0.48
C VAL A 421 -5.91 18.39 -1.55
N ASN A 422 -6.06 19.55 -2.21
CA ASN A 422 -5.20 20.00 -3.30
C ASN A 422 -3.69 19.87 -3.00
N VAL A 423 -2.93 19.33 -3.95
CA VAL A 423 -1.48 19.06 -3.83
C VAL A 423 -0.64 20.34 -3.99
N GLN A 424 -1.01 21.23 -4.93
CA GLN A 424 -0.19 22.39 -5.33
C GLN A 424 0.15 23.31 -4.15
N GLN A 425 1.44 23.51 -3.89
CA GLN A 425 1.93 24.18 -2.68
C GLN A 425 1.67 25.70 -2.66
N GLU A 426 1.53 26.30 -3.84
CA GLU A 426 1.27 27.73 -4.06
C GLU A 426 -0.19 28.12 -3.83
N LEU A 427 -1.09 27.12 -3.72
CA LEU A 427 -2.54 27.31 -3.58
C LEU A 427 -2.99 27.14 -2.11
N LYS A 428 -2.29 27.78 -1.18
CA LYS A 428 -2.55 27.69 0.26
C LYS A 428 -3.96 28.15 0.64
N ASP A 429 -4.46 29.20 -0.01
CA ASP A 429 -5.84 29.70 0.09
C ASP A 429 -6.86 28.65 -0.32
N VAL A 430 -6.61 27.94 -1.43
CA VAL A 430 -7.48 26.87 -1.92
C VAL A 430 -7.48 25.70 -0.93
N LYS A 431 -6.32 25.27 -0.43
CA LYS A 431 -6.22 24.21 0.58
C LYS A 431 -7.00 24.58 1.84
N LEU A 432 -6.78 25.79 2.37
CA LEU A 432 -7.48 26.29 3.55
C LEU A 432 -8.99 26.38 3.33
N TRP A 433 -9.43 26.87 2.17
CA TRP A 433 -10.84 26.95 1.82
C TRP A 433 -11.49 25.56 1.69
N GLN A 434 -10.81 24.58 1.09
CA GLN A 434 -11.31 23.19 1.00
C GLN A 434 -11.46 22.58 2.39
N VAL A 435 -10.44 22.71 3.25
CA VAL A 435 -10.47 22.24 4.64
C VAL A 435 -11.60 22.91 5.43
N HIS A 436 -11.72 24.23 5.34
CA HIS A 436 -12.80 24.98 5.98
C HIS A 436 -14.19 24.52 5.49
N THR A 437 -14.35 24.33 4.19
CA THR A 437 -15.62 23.86 3.59
C THR A 437 -16.00 22.46 4.09
N LEU A 438 -15.03 21.55 4.17
CA LEU A 438 -15.22 20.21 4.74
C LEU A 438 -15.68 20.30 6.20
N LEU A 439 -14.98 21.07 7.02
CA LEU A 439 -15.27 21.22 8.45
C LEU A 439 -16.65 21.85 8.69
N LYS A 440 -17.05 22.85 7.89
CA LYS A 440 -18.42 23.39 7.94
C LYS A 440 -19.49 22.37 7.52
N GLY A 441 -19.18 21.49 6.59
CA GLY A 441 -20.04 20.36 6.24
C GLY A 441 -20.21 19.39 7.42
N LEU A 442 -19.11 19.07 8.08
CA LEU A 442 -19.10 18.19 9.25
C LEU A 442 -19.82 18.80 10.46
N GLU A 443 -19.66 20.10 10.73
CA GLU A 443 -20.42 20.79 11.79
C GLU A 443 -21.94 20.69 11.59
N LYS A 444 -22.42 20.79 10.35
CA LYS A 444 -23.85 20.62 10.05
C LYS A 444 -24.32 19.20 10.36
N ILE A 445 -23.49 18.19 10.09
CA ILE A 445 -23.79 16.80 10.43
C ILE A 445 -23.78 16.63 11.96
N ALA A 446 -22.77 17.16 12.66
CA ALA A 446 -22.66 17.11 14.11
C ALA A 446 -23.84 17.78 14.83
N ALA A 447 -24.32 18.90 14.28
CA ALA A 447 -25.46 19.61 14.82
C ALA A 447 -26.78 18.85 14.60
N SER A 448 -26.89 18.07 13.52
CA SER A 448 -28.09 17.28 13.21
C SER A 448 -28.22 16.04 14.08
N ALA A 449 -27.08 15.50 14.53
CA ALA A 449 -27.01 14.36 15.40
C ALA A 449 -25.66 14.41 16.13
N ASP A 450 -25.70 14.35 17.46
CA ASP A 450 -24.53 14.25 18.32
C ASP A 450 -23.78 12.94 18.00
N ILE A 451 -22.89 12.98 17.00
CA ILE A 451 -22.21 11.82 16.39
C ILE A 451 -20.70 12.03 16.50
N PRO A 452 -19.95 11.09 17.11
CA PRO A 452 -18.49 11.09 17.09
C PRO A 452 -17.95 11.15 15.66
N MET A 453 -16.91 11.95 15.45
CA MET A 453 -16.33 12.16 14.12
C MET A 453 -14.88 11.69 14.04
N LEU A 454 -14.56 11.10 12.91
CA LEU A 454 -13.22 10.77 12.45
C LEU A 454 -12.99 11.49 11.14
N VAL A 455 -11.91 12.28 11.05
CA VAL A 455 -11.53 13.01 9.82
C VAL A 455 -10.17 12.50 9.38
N CYS A 456 -10.20 11.62 8.39
CA CYS A 456 -9.04 10.97 7.81
C CYS A 456 -8.72 11.61 6.46
N GLY A 457 -7.47 11.56 6.04
CA GLY A 457 -7.13 11.92 4.67
C GLY A 457 -5.69 12.37 4.49
N ASP A 458 -5.36 12.55 3.22
CA ASP A 458 -4.20 13.31 2.78
C ASP A 458 -4.64 14.77 2.62
N PHE A 459 -4.18 15.61 3.54
CA PHE A 459 -4.51 17.02 3.55
C PHE A 459 -3.51 17.86 2.75
N ASN A 460 -2.41 17.28 2.25
CA ASN A 460 -1.32 18.00 1.58
C ASN A 460 -0.92 19.28 2.33
N THR A 461 -0.94 19.21 3.66
CA THR A 461 -0.85 20.35 4.57
C THR A 461 0.18 20.01 5.63
N LEU A 462 1.24 20.81 5.71
CA LEU A 462 2.29 20.63 6.71
C LEU A 462 1.82 21.10 8.10
N PRO A 463 2.32 20.48 9.19
CA PRO A 463 2.09 20.96 10.54
C PRO A 463 2.47 22.44 10.69
N GLY A 464 1.64 23.22 11.38
CA GLY A 464 1.84 24.66 11.60
C GLY A 464 1.39 25.58 10.46
N SER A 465 0.95 25.05 9.32
CA SER A 465 0.31 25.87 8.27
C SER A 465 -1.12 26.30 8.66
N ALA A 466 -1.72 27.23 7.91
CA ALA A 466 -3.07 27.72 8.22
C ALA A 466 -4.17 26.62 8.17
N PRO A 467 -4.21 25.71 7.17
CA PRO A 467 -5.20 24.63 7.15
C PRO A 467 -5.00 23.66 8.31
N HIS A 468 -3.75 23.37 8.70
CA HIS A 468 -3.44 22.53 9.86
C HIS A 468 -3.88 23.21 11.16
N SER A 469 -3.57 24.50 11.32
CA SER A 469 -4.01 25.30 12.47
C SER A 469 -5.53 25.32 12.60
N LEU A 470 -6.26 25.42 11.48
CA LEU A 470 -7.71 25.32 11.49
C LEU A 470 -8.16 23.96 12.04
N LEU A 471 -7.61 22.86 11.55
CA LEU A 471 -7.95 21.48 11.98
C LEU A 471 -7.66 21.23 13.46
N VAL A 472 -6.51 21.69 13.96
CA VAL A 472 -6.03 21.39 15.32
C VAL A 472 -6.60 22.35 16.37
N TYR A 473 -6.64 23.65 16.06
CA TYR A 473 -7.00 24.68 17.04
C TYR A 473 -8.44 25.20 16.87
N GLY A 474 -9.16 24.74 15.85
CA GLY A 474 -10.50 25.21 15.53
C GLY A 474 -10.54 26.63 14.96
N LYS A 475 -9.38 27.26 14.71
CA LYS A 475 -9.29 28.62 14.17
C LYS A 475 -7.93 28.87 13.53
N VAL A 476 -7.88 29.85 12.63
CA VAL A 476 -6.64 30.40 12.10
C VAL A 476 -6.36 31.76 12.74
N ASP A 477 -5.11 32.02 13.12
CA ASP A 477 -4.68 33.35 13.54
C ASP A 477 -4.87 34.34 12.36
N PRO A 478 -5.59 35.46 12.52
CA PRO A 478 -5.70 36.48 11.48
C PRO A 478 -4.36 37.01 10.94
N GLN A 479 -3.28 36.92 11.73
CA GLN A 479 -1.93 37.33 11.35
C GLN A 479 -1.09 36.20 10.73
N HIS A 480 -1.68 35.02 10.51
CA HIS A 480 -0.96 33.88 9.96
C HIS A 480 -0.41 34.17 8.55
N PRO A 481 0.87 33.87 8.26
CA PRO A 481 1.52 34.25 7.01
C PRO A 481 0.85 33.67 5.76
N ASP A 482 0.29 32.46 5.85
CA ASP A 482 -0.46 31.85 4.73
C ASP A 482 -1.69 32.66 4.29
N LEU A 483 -2.24 33.54 5.15
CA LEU A 483 -3.38 34.40 4.82
C LEU A 483 -2.98 35.62 3.98
N LEU A 484 -1.68 35.89 3.80
CA LEU A 484 -1.19 36.98 2.95
C LEU A 484 -1.48 36.73 1.47
N VAL A 485 -1.64 35.46 1.07
CA VAL A 485 -1.93 35.05 -0.30
C VAL A 485 -3.41 34.71 -0.43
N ASP A 486 -4.25 35.73 -0.64
CA ASP A 486 -5.70 35.58 -0.91
C ASP A 486 -6.11 36.46 -2.11
N PRO A 487 -5.69 36.12 -3.35
CA PRO A 487 -5.92 36.96 -4.52
C PRO A 487 -7.40 37.09 -4.89
N LEU A 488 -8.27 36.20 -4.39
CA LEU A 488 -9.70 36.19 -4.67
C LEU A 488 -10.54 36.76 -3.51
N GLY A 489 -9.92 37.08 -2.37
CA GLY A 489 -10.63 37.56 -1.18
C GLY A 489 -11.56 36.52 -0.54
N ILE A 490 -11.34 35.22 -0.80
CA ILE A 490 -12.25 34.12 -0.40
C ILE A 490 -12.10 33.74 1.08
N LEU A 491 -11.02 34.18 1.72
CA LEU A 491 -10.74 33.89 3.12
C LEU A 491 -11.27 34.97 4.07
N ARG A 492 -11.97 35.98 3.54
CA ARG A 492 -12.47 37.13 4.31
C ARG A 492 -13.95 36.98 4.72
N PRO A 493 -14.33 37.54 5.88
CA PRO A 493 -13.44 38.04 6.94
C PRO A 493 -12.71 36.88 7.63
N GLN A 494 -11.43 37.07 7.96
CA GLN A 494 -10.59 36.03 8.58
C GLN A 494 -11.17 35.53 9.91
N THR A 495 -11.98 36.34 10.60
CA THR A 495 -12.73 35.95 11.81
C THR A 495 -13.71 34.80 11.61
N LYS A 496 -14.05 34.46 10.37
CA LYS A 496 -14.90 33.31 10.03
C LYS A 496 -14.13 32.02 9.77
N LEU A 497 -12.80 32.04 9.75
CA LEU A 497 -11.97 30.86 9.59
C LEU A 497 -11.89 30.08 10.91
N THR A 498 -13.02 29.53 11.34
CA THR A 498 -13.18 28.82 12.61
C THR A 498 -14.10 27.60 12.48
N HIS A 499 -13.99 26.65 13.41
CA HIS A 499 -14.96 25.58 13.65
C HIS A 499 -15.01 25.18 15.13
N GLN A 500 -16.09 24.50 15.51
CA GLN A 500 -16.44 24.12 16.87
C GLN A 500 -16.25 22.62 17.14
N LEU A 501 -15.91 21.82 16.13
CA LEU A 501 -15.59 20.41 16.32
C LEU A 501 -14.36 20.26 17.24
N PRO A 502 -14.43 19.47 18.33
CA PRO A 502 -13.33 19.28 19.27
C PRO A 502 -12.31 18.27 18.72
N LEU A 503 -11.72 18.59 17.57
CA LEU A 503 -10.81 17.70 16.85
C LEU A 503 -9.43 17.66 17.50
N VAL A 504 -8.85 16.45 17.57
CA VAL A 504 -7.48 16.20 18.01
C VAL A 504 -6.82 15.22 17.06
N SER A 505 -5.54 15.45 16.71
CA SER A 505 -4.75 14.49 15.94
C SER A 505 -4.51 13.22 16.77
N ALA A 506 -4.87 12.05 16.24
CA ALA A 506 -4.69 10.77 16.94
C ALA A 506 -3.22 10.54 17.33
N TYR A 507 -2.29 10.85 16.42
CA TYR A 507 -0.86 10.61 16.62
C TYR A 507 -0.21 11.57 17.63
N SER A 508 -0.82 12.72 17.90
CA SER A 508 -0.37 13.62 18.99
C SER A 508 -0.38 12.94 20.38
N SER A 509 -1.11 11.83 20.53
CA SER A 509 -1.12 11.01 21.75
C SER A 509 0.27 10.46 22.09
N PHE A 510 1.15 10.22 21.11
CA PHE A 510 2.54 9.80 21.39
C PHE A 510 3.35 10.84 22.18
N VAL A 511 3.00 12.13 22.09
CA VAL A 511 3.65 13.19 22.87
C VAL A 511 2.94 13.44 24.19
N ARG A 512 1.61 13.29 24.22
CA ARG A 512 0.77 13.58 25.40
C ARG A 512 0.81 12.47 26.46
N SER A 513 1.02 11.22 26.06
CA SER A 513 1.04 10.08 26.99
C SER A 513 2.31 10.08 27.85
N VAL A 514 2.14 9.98 29.17
CA VAL A 514 3.21 10.25 30.15
C VAL A 514 4.00 8.98 30.55
N MET A 515 3.53 7.76 30.24
CA MET A 515 4.16 6.53 30.75
C MET A 515 4.05 5.34 29.78
N GLY A 516 5.19 4.75 29.39
CA GLY A 516 5.27 3.45 28.71
C GLY A 516 6.63 3.17 28.03
N ILE A 517 7.17 1.96 28.20
CA ILE A 517 8.54 1.56 27.78
C ILE A 517 8.77 1.54 26.24
N GLY A 518 7.72 1.72 25.42
CA GLY A 518 7.82 1.88 23.96
C GLY A 518 7.54 3.29 23.43
N LEU A 519 6.97 4.18 24.25
CA LEU A 519 6.51 5.51 23.80
C LEU A 519 7.67 6.47 23.49
N GLU A 520 8.78 6.37 24.22
CA GLU A 520 9.96 7.22 24.02
C GLU A 520 10.56 7.09 22.61
N GLN A 521 10.56 5.88 22.03
CA GLN A 521 11.04 5.68 20.66
C GLN A 521 10.13 6.35 19.63
N HIS A 522 8.82 6.37 19.87
CA HIS A 522 7.86 7.05 19.00
C HIS A 522 7.87 8.56 19.19
N ARG A 523 8.08 9.04 20.41
CA ARG A 523 8.21 10.47 20.71
C ARG A 523 9.35 11.13 19.93
N ARG A 524 10.46 10.41 19.69
CA ARG A 524 11.58 10.87 18.83
C ARG A 524 11.21 11.01 17.35
N LYS A 525 10.12 10.38 16.93
CA LYS A 525 9.58 10.42 15.56
C LYS A 525 8.45 11.46 15.42
N MET A 526 8.26 12.30 16.44
CA MET A 526 7.29 13.39 16.46
C MET A 526 8.03 14.73 16.50
N ASP A 527 7.48 15.73 15.85
CA ASP A 527 7.87 17.13 16.05
C ASP A 527 7.21 17.65 17.34
N LEU A 528 8.01 18.03 18.33
CA LEU A 528 7.53 18.48 19.64
C LEU A 528 6.88 19.88 19.60
N ASN A 529 7.11 20.68 18.56
CA ASN A 529 6.48 21.99 18.42
C ASN A 529 5.02 21.87 17.96
N THR A 530 4.77 20.91 17.07
CA THR A 530 3.47 20.71 16.43
C THR A 530 2.70 19.52 17.00
N ASN A 531 3.39 18.61 17.70
CA ASN A 531 2.91 17.31 18.18
C ASN A 531 2.43 16.38 17.08
N GLU A 532 2.94 16.54 15.86
CA GLU A 532 2.63 15.66 14.72
C GLU A 532 3.83 14.77 14.38
N PRO A 533 3.64 13.66 13.65
CA PRO A 533 4.76 12.87 13.14
C PRO A 533 5.76 13.74 12.36
N LEU A 534 7.03 13.36 12.35
CA LEU A 534 8.04 14.01 11.50
C LEU A 534 7.69 13.87 10.02
N PHE A 535 7.16 12.71 9.63
CA PHE A 535 6.69 12.49 8.27
C PHE A 535 5.57 11.45 8.19
N THR A 536 4.77 11.59 7.15
CA THR A 536 3.87 10.56 6.64
C THR A 536 4.06 10.31 5.15
N ASN A 537 4.72 11.24 4.45
CA ASN A 537 5.20 11.13 3.09
C ASN A 537 6.73 11.32 3.06
N CYS A 538 7.44 10.40 2.40
CA CYS A 538 8.90 10.44 2.35
C CYS A 538 9.43 10.02 0.97
N THR A 539 9.53 10.98 0.05
CA THR A 539 10.19 10.79 -1.25
C THR A 539 11.67 11.18 -1.16
N ARG A 540 12.42 11.12 -2.27
CA ARG A 540 13.80 11.64 -2.32
C ARG A 540 13.84 13.15 -2.02
N ASP A 541 12.94 13.91 -2.64
CA ASP A 541 13.01 15.39 -2.67
C ASP A 541 12.11 16.05 -1.62
N PHE A 542 11.23 15.29 -0.97
CA PHE A 542 10.32 15.79 0.04
C PHE A 542 10.15 14.81 1.19
N ILE A 543 10.15 15.34 2.41
CA ILE A 543 9.78 14.64 3.64
C ILE A 543 8.88 15.55 4.46
N GLY A 544 7.76 15.01 4.95
CA GLY A 544 6.84 15.78 5.78
C GLY A 544 5.53 15.04 6.07
N THR A 545 4.75 15.64 6.94
CA THR A 545 3.46 15.09 7.38
C THR A 545 2.32 15.74 6.60
N HIS A 546 1.60 14.94 5.85
CA HIS A 546 0.43 15.32 5.06
C HIS A 546 -0.83 14.53 5.43
N ASP A 547 -0.65 13.35 6.04
CA ASP A 547 -1.71 12.42 6.36
C ASP A 547 -2.07 12.55 7.83
N TYR A 548 -3.37 12.57 8.12
CA TYR A 548 -3.85 12.73 9.50
C TYR A 548 -5.07 11.85 9.77
N ILE A 549 -5.23 11.46 11.04
CA ILE A 549 -6.47 10.93 11.59
C ILE A 549 -6.87 11.86 12.74
N PHE A 550 -7.82 12.76 12.49
CA PHE A 550 -8.43 13.59 13.53
C PHE A 550 -9.66 12.91 14.11
N TYR A 551 -9.93 13.13 15.40
CA TYR A 551 -11.11 12.60 16.07
C TYR A 551 -11.70 13.61 17.04
N THR A 552 -13.00 13.48 17.35
CA THR A 552 -13.67 14.28 18.39
C THR A 552 -13.33 13.77 19.78
N ALA A 553 -12.48 14.49 20.51
CA ALA A 553 -11.88 14.03 21.77
C ALA A 553 -12.80 14.02 22.99
N ASP A 554 -13.99 14.61 22.86
CA ASP A 554 -15.05 14.55 23.86
C ASP A 554 -15.87 13.25 23.78
N THR A 555 -15.76 12.50 22.68
CA THR A 555 -16.60 11.34 22.37
C THR A 555 -15.80 10.08 22.03
N LEU A 556 -14.54 10.21 21.64
CA LEU A 556 -13.63 9.10 21.37
C LEU A 556 -12.34 9.26 22.17
N MET A 557 -11.71 8.13 22.48
CA MET A 557 -10.39 8.04 23.11
C MET A 557 -9.49 7.15 22.26
N VAL A 558 -8.23 7.53 22.06
CA VAL A 558 -7.23 6.70 21.36
C VAL A 558 -6.66 5.68 22.34
N GLU A 559 -6.67 4.40 21.97
CA GLU A 559 -6.13 3.29 22.77
C GLU A 559 -4.75 2.85 22.30
N SER A 560 -4.58 2.74 20.98
CA SER A 560 -3.33 2.32 20.37
C SER A 560 -3.13 2.97 19.01
N LEU A 561 -1.87 3.09 18.59
CA LEU A 561 -1.46 3.73 17.34
C LEU A 561 -0.46 2.85 16.61
N LEU A 562 -0.56 2.76 15.29
CA LEU A 562 0.39 2.01 14.48
C LEU A 562 1.75 2.69 14.50
N GLU A 563 2.78 1.89 14.73
CA GLU A 563 4.15 2.39 14.89
C GLU A 563 4.60 3.26 13.71
N LEU A 564 5.25 4.37 14.05
CA LEU A 564 5.89 5.26 13.08
C LEU A 564 7.20 4.66 12.56
N LEU A 565 7.46 4.88 11.28
CA LEU A 565 8.75 4.54 10.67
C LEU A 565 9.84 5.52 11.09
N ASP A 566 11.07 5.05 11.05
CA ASP A 566 12.25 5.84 11.37
C ASP A 566 12.88 6.36 10.06
N GLU A 567 13.20 7.65 9.99
CA GLU A 567 13.77 8.24 8.77
C GLU A 567 15.12 7.61 8.43
N ASP A 568 16.03 7.50 9.41
CA ASP A 568 17.37 6.94 9.20
C ASP A 568 17.28 5.51 8.68
N GLY A 569 16.38 4.70 9.26
CA GLY A 569 16.10 3.35 8.80
C GLY A 569 15.54 3.28 7.37
N LEU A 570 14.72 4.24 6.97
CA LEU A 570 14.05 4.26 5.66
C LEU A 570 14.96 4.81 4.54
N ARG A 571 15.74 5.85 4.87
CA ARG A 571 16.60 6.58 3.94
C ARG A 571 18.02 6.06 3.82
N LYS A 572 18.41 5.08 4.64
CA LYS A 572 19.76 4.49 4.62
C LYS A 572 20.23 4.10 3.22
N ASP A 573 19.33 3.57 2.39
CA ASP A 573 19.63 3.11 1.03
C ASP A 573 18.60 3.56 -0.04
N THR A 574 17.46 4.19 0.32
CA THR A 574 16.34 4.50 -0.61
C THR A 574 15.47 5.71 -0.19
N ALA A 575 14.31 5.92 -0.82
CA ALA A 575 13.16 6.67 -0.29
C ALA A 575 11.85 5.89 -0.63
N LEU A 576 10.67 6.43 -0.34
CA LEU A 576 9.39 5.81 -0.69
C LEU A 576 8.83 6.31 -2.03
N PRO A 577 8.23 5.43 -2.86
CA PRO A 577 8.08 3.98 -2.68
C PRO A 577 9.41 3.25 -2.88
N SER A 578 9.47 2.03 -2.40
CA SER A 578 10.65 1.15 -2.49
C SER A 578 10.22 -0.29 -2.76
N PRO A 579 11.16 -1.23 -3.00
CA PRO A 579 10.85 -2.66 -3.06
C PRO A 579 10.01 -3.17 -1.87
N GLU A 580 10.19 -2.60 -0.68
CA GLU A 580 9.47 -3.02 0.53
C GLU A 580 8.15 -2.26 0.74
N TRP A 581 7.99 -1.06 0.16
CA TRP A 581 6.88 -0.15 0.44
C TRP A 581 6.26 0.38 -0.85
N SER A 582 4.96 0.12 -1.06
CA SER A 582 4.28 0.34 -2.35
C SER A 582 3.60 1.69 -2.52
N SER A 583 3.81 2.62 -1.59
CA SER A 583 3.38 4.02 -1.68
C SER A 583 4.51 4.93 -1.22
N SER A 584 4.48 6.20 -1.65
CA SER A 584 5.31 7.30 -1.12
C SER A 584 4.87 7.73 0.30
N HIS A 585 3.68 7.31 0.72
CA HIS A 585 3.11 7.54 2.05
C HIS A 585 3.22 6.30 2.93
N ILE A 586 3.15 6.50 4.24
CA ILE A 586 2.98 5.43 5.23
C ILE A 586 1.52 5.37 5.68
N ALA A 587 0.99 4.17 5.87
CA ALA A 587 -0.36 4.05 6.43
C ALA A 587 -0.40 4.51 7.89
N LEU A 588 -1.45 5.21 8.29
CA LEU A 588 -1.75 5.56 9.68
C LEU A 588 -2.89 4.69 10.17
N LEU A 589 -2.78 4.13 11.38
CA LEU A 589 -3.83 3.31 11.95
C LEU A 589 -3.95 3.62 13.44
N ALA A 590 -5.17 3.82 13.90
CA ALA A 590 -5.48 4.11 15.28
C ALA A 590 -6.62 3.21 15.77
N GLU A 591 -6.50 2.73 17.00
CA GLU A 591 -7.59 2.10 17.74
C GLU A 591 -8.25 3.15 18.64
N PHE A 592 -9.58 3.20 18.58
CA PHE A 592 -10.40 4.11 19.36
C PHE A 592 -11.36 3.34 20.25
N ARG A 593 -11.70 3.91 21.40
CA ARG A 593 -12.84 3.52 22.23
C ARG A 593 -13.87 4.65 22.23
N CYS A 594 -15.15 4.31 22.12
CA CYS A 594 -16.21 5.28 22.36
C CYS A 594 -16.31 5.62 23.85
N MET A 595 -16.33 6.91 24.17
CA MET A 595 -16.49 7.37 25.53
C MET A 595 -17.97 7.34 25.94
N PRO A 596 -18.30 6.98 27.19
CA PRO A 596 -19.65 7.12 27.71
C PRO A 596 -20.08 8.59 27.60
N ARG A 597 -21.28 8.85 27.06
CA ARG A 597 -21.81 10.20 27.00
C ARG A 597 -22.06 10.71 28.42
N THR A 598 -21.24 11.64 28.90
CA THR A 598 -21.58 12.46 30.05
C THR A 598 -22.74 13.37 29.63
N ARG A 599 -23.93 13.14 30.21
CA ARG A 599 -25.10 14.01 29.99
C ARG A 599 -24.67 15.45 30.28
N ARG A 600 -24.72 16.33 29.27
CA ARG A 600 -24.71 17.78 29.48
C ARG A 600 -26.11 18.27 29.82
#